data_AF-A0A1B6FHU6-F1
#
_entry.id   AF-A0A1B6FHU6-F1
#
_cell.length_a   1.000
_cell.length_b   1.000
_cell.length_c   1.000
_cell.angle_alpha   90.00
_cell.angle_beta   90.00
_cell.angle_gamma   90.00
#
_symmetry.space_group_name_H-M   'P 1'
#
loop_
_entity.id
_entity.type
_entity.pdbx_description
1 polymer ?
#
loop_
_entity_poly.entity_id
_entity_poly.type
_entity_poly.pdbx_seq_one_letter_code
_entity_poly.pdbx_strand_id
1 'polypeptide(L)'
;MFLPRLRDLLGLRFVPTVVNDFLENAVQEVIDYRTRNGVVRNDLFQYFMKREPGNKMEDIMFYAMTFFIEGFETSAMTASAAIYELALNPDVQDTLHEEILQAFGDEGNIDVEVAYS
;
A
#
# COMPACT_ATOMS: atom_id res chain seq x y z
N MET A 1 -14.98 12.95 -9.76
CA MET A 1 -14.57 13.87 -10.84
C MET A 1 -15.47 13.82 -12.09
N PHE A 2 -16.42 12.91 -12.26
CA PHE A 2 -17.48 13.09 -13.27
C PHE A 2 -18.85 12.69 -12.67
N LEU A 3 -19.77 13.67 -12.56
CA LEU A 3 -21.18 13.54 -12.18
C LEU A 3 -21.49 12.93 -10.77
N PRO A 4 -21.24 13.64 -9.66
CA PRO A 4 -21.51 13.16 -8.30
C PRO A 4 -23.00 12.79 -8.07
N ARG A 5 -23.94 13.56 -8.62
CA ARG A 5 -25.39 13.29 -8.50
C ARG A 5 -25.83 11.97 -9.15
N LEU A 6 -25.10 11.49 -10.16
CA LEU A 6 -25.39 10.22 -10.85
C LEU A 6 -24.92 9.02 -10.00
N ARG A 7 -23.81 9.17 -9.28
CA ARG A 7 -23.32 8.17 -8.31
C ARG A 7 -24.32 7.99 -7.16
N ASP A 8 -24.84 9.08 -6.61
CA ASP A 8 -25.81 9.03 -5.51
C ASP A 8 -27.14 8.42 -5.95
N LEU A 9 -27.56 8.68 -7.20
CA LEU A 9 -28.76 8.09 -7.81
C LEU A 9 -28.59 6.58 -8.08
N LEU A 10 -27.41 6.13 -8.50
CA LEU A 10 -27.13 4.73 -8.85
C LEU A 10 -26.66 3.88 -7.66
N GLY A 11 -26.37 4.49 -6.50
CA GLY A 11 -25.92 3.78 -5.30
C GLY A 11 -24.60 3.01 -5.47
N LEU A 12 -23.85 3.27 -6.53
CA LEU A 12 -22.65 2.52 -6.88
C LEU A 12 -21.51 2.85 -5.92
N ARG A 13 -21.10 1.85 -5.13
CA ARG A 13 -19.89 1.88 -4.31
C ARG A 13 -18.79 1.13 -5.05
N PHE A 14 -17.72 1.83 -5.41
CA PHE A 14 -16.55 1.25 -6.06
C PHE A 14 -15.68 0.43 -5.10
N VAL A 15 -15.75 0.71 -3.79
CA VAL A 15 -14.99 0.02 -2.75
C VAL A 15 -15.96 -0.77 -1.88
N PRO A 16 -15.71 -2.08 -1.64
CA PRO A 16 -16.50 -2.87 -0.70
C PRO A 16 -16.49 -2.24 0.70
N THR A 17 -17.64 -2.26 1.40
CA THR A 17 -17.77 -1.64 2.72
C THR A 17 -16.79 -2.21 3.73
N VAL A 18 -16.54 -3.52 3.69
CA VAL A 18 -15.58 -4.19 4.58
C VAL A 18 -14.17 -3.61 4.42
N VAL A 19 -13.76 -3.26 3.20
CA VAL A 19 -12.44 -2.65 2.94
C VAL A 19 -12.42 -1.21 3.43
N ASN A 20 -13.49 -0.45 3.19
CA ASN A 20 -13.61 0.92 3.69
C ASN A 20 -13.54 0.96 5.22
N ASP A 21 -14.34 0.14 5.90
CA ASP A 21 -14.42 0.10 7.36
C ASP A 21 -13.07 -0.35 7.96
N PHE A 22 -12.40 -1.32 7.34
CA PHE A 22 -11.07 -1.73 7.76
C PHE A 22 -10.05 -0.59 7.66
N LEU A 23 -9.97 0.08 6.51
CA LEU A 23 -9.01 1.16 6.27
C LEU A 23 -9.30 2.36 7.17
N GLU A 24 -10.57 2.73 7.35
CA GLU A 24 -10.99 3.83 8.21
C GLU A 24 -10.57 3.58 9.66
N ASN A 25 -10.85 2.39 10.19
CA ASN A 25 -10.44 2.03 11.55
C ASN A 25 -8.91 2.02 11.71
N ALA A 26 -8.18 1.45 10.74
CA ALA A 26 -6.73 1.39 10.81
C ALA A 26 -6.06 2.77 10.77
N VAL A 27 -6.51 3.65 9.87
CA VAL A 27 -5.98 5.03 9.78
C VAL A 27 -6.35 5.82 11.03
N GLN A 28 -7.59 5.74 11.50
CA GLN A 28 -8.01 6.42 12.72
C GLN A 28 -7.17 5.99 13.92
N GLU A 29 -6.90 4.69 14.09
CA GLU A 29 -6.07 4.17 15.16
C GLU A 29 -4.64 4.71 15.11
N VAL A 30 -4.03 4.73 13.92
CA VAL A 30 -2.67 5.26 13.71
C VAL A 30 -2.60 6.76 14.05
N ILE A 31 -3.55 7.56 13.57
CA ILE A 31 -3.57 9.01 13.80
C ILE A 31 -3.82 9.31 15.28
N ASP A 32 -4.77 8.63 15.91
CA ASP A 32 -5.09 8.78 17.34
C ASP A 32 -3.92 8.42 18.23
N TYR A 33 -3.30 7.26 17.97
CA TYR A 33 -2.14 6.82 18.72
C TYR A 33 -1.00 7.83 18.64
N ARG A 34 -0.68 8.32 17.43
CA ARG A 34 0.41 9.29 17.22
C ARG A 34 0.13 10.62 17.91
N THR A 35 -1.11 11.11 17.79
CA THR A 35 -1.52 12.39 18.38
C THR A 35 -1.49 12.33 19.91
N ARG A 36 -1.99 11.24 20.52
CA ARG A 36 -2.00 11.08 21.99
C ARG A 36 -0.62 10.87 22.59
N ASN A 37 0.27 10.18 21.87
CA ASN A 37 1.60 9.83 22.37
C ASN A 37 2.72 10.75 21.88
N GLY A 38 2.40 11.77 21.07
CA GLY A 38 3.40 12.68 20.49
C GLY A 38 4.40 11.98 19.56
N VAL A 39 3.98 10.89 18.89
CA VAL A 39 4.85 10.10 18.02
C VAL A 39 4.92 10.73 16.64
N VAL A 40 6.15 11.05 16.20
CA VAL A 40 6.45 11.55 14.86
C VAL A 40 7.28 10.50 14.12
N ARG A 41 6.84 10.10 12.92
CA ARG A 41 7.55 9.15 12.06
C ARG A 41 7.79 9.75 10.68
N ASN A 42 8.88 9.37 10.02
CA ASN A 42 9.14 9.82 8.65
C ASN A 42 8.39 8.90 7.66
N ASP A 43 7.08 9.07 7.52
CA ASP A 43 6.24 8.28 6.63
C ASP A 43 5.09 9.09 6.01
N LEU A 44 4.32 8.44 5.12
CA LEU A 44 3.21 9.06 4.40
C LEU A 44 2.13 9.62 5.34
N PHE A 45 1.80 8.91 6.43
CA PHE A 45 0.81 9.40 7.40
C PHE A 45 1.26 10.70 8.06
N GLN A 46 2.53 10.78 8.46
CA GLN A 46 3.06 12.02 9.01
C GLN A 46 3.07 13.16 7.99
N TYR A 47 3.35 12.84 6.72
CA TYR A 47 3.26 13.81 5.63
C TYR A 47 1.82 14.32 5.45
N PHE A 48 0.81 13.42 5.41
CA PHE A 48 -0.60 13.79 5.30
C PHE A 48 -1.06 14.66 6.47
N MET A 49 -0.67 14.32 7.71
CA MET A 49 -0.96 15.11 8.91
C MET A 49 -0.35 16.52 8.88
N LYS A 50 0.81 16.72 8.21
CA LYS A 50 1.49 18.02 8.14
C LYS A 50 0.98 18.90 6.99
N ARG A 51 0.45 18.29 5.93
CA ARG A 51 0.10 18.97 4.68
C ARG A 51 -1.16 19.84 4.79
N GLU A 52 -2.14 19.43 5.59
CA GLU A 52 -3.42 20.14 5.70
C GLU A 52 -3.56 20.85 7.05
N PRO A 53 -3.30 22.18 7.12
CA PRO A 53 -3.55 22.94 8.34
C PRO A 53 -5.06 22.99 8.61
N GLY A 54 -5.55 22.07 9.44
CA GLY A 54 -6.97 21.95 9.77
C GLY A 54 -7.49 20.53 10.06
N ASN A 55 -6.68 19.49 9.88
CA ASN A 55 -6.95 18.10 10.30
C ASN A 55 -8.39 17.61 10.03
N LYS A 56 -8.84 17.67 8.77
CA LYS A 56 -10.01 16.87 8.40
C LYS A 56 -9.57 15.43 8.23
N MET A 57 -9.98 14.57 9.15
CA MET A 57 -9.75 13.12 9.06
C MET A 57 -10.16 12.58 7.68
N GLU A 58 -11.23 13.14 7.10
CA GLU A 58 -11.70 12.86 5.74
C GLU A 58 -10.62 13.00 4.66
N ASP A 59 -9.76 14.02 4.74
CA ASP A 59 -8.72 14.27 3.73
C ASP A 59 -7.55 13.28 3.89
N ILE A 60 -7.12 13.04 5.14
CA ILE A 60 -6.10 12.02 5.44
C ILE A 60 -6.58 10.65 4.98
N MET A 61 -7.85 10.35 5.24
CA MET A 61 -8.48 9.08 4.88
C MET A 61 -8.59 8.95 3.36
N PHE A 62 -8.97 10.00 2.65
CA PHE A 62 -8.95 10.03 1.19
C PHE A 62 -7.55 9.70 0.62
N TYR A 63 -6.49 10.37 1.10
CA TYR A 63 -5.14 10.11 0.61
C TYR A 63 -4.65 8.69 0.92
N ALA A 64 -4.93 8.18 2.12
CA ALA A 64 -4.57 6.82 2.52
C ALA A 64 -5.30 5.76 1.69
N MET A 65 -6.60 5.95 1.44
CA MET A 65 -7.39 5.06 0.57
C MET A 65 -6.86 5.06 -0.87
N THR A 66 -6.61 6.23 -1.46
CA THR A 66 -6.08 6.33 -2.82
C THR A 66 -4.72 5.64 -2.94
N PHE A 67 -3.79 5.93 -2.03
CA PHE A 67 -2.48 5.28 -2.02
C PHE A 67 -2.59 3.76 -1.90
N PHE A 68 -3.45 3.26 -1.01
CA PHE A 68 -3.63 1.83 -0.82
C PHE A 68 -4.20 1.17 -2.07
N ILE A 69 -5.30 1.68 -2.64
CA ILE A 69 -5.96 1.06 -3.78
C ILE A 69 -5.05 1.04 -5.01
N GLU A 70 -4.46 2.18 -5.35
CA GLU A 70 -3.62 2.32 -6.54
C GLU A 70 -2.35 1.47 -6.45
N GLY A 71 -1.72 1.42 -5.27
CA GLY A 71 -0.51 0.62 -5.04
C GLY A 71 -0.77 -0.87 -4.87
N PHE A 72 -1.89 -1.26 -4.26
CA PHE A 72 -2.19 -2.65 -3.96
C PHE A 72 -2.61 -3.43 -5.20
N GLU A 73 -3.61 -2.96 -5.95
CA GLU A 73 -4.19 -3.74 -7.05
C GLU A 73 -3.15 -4.03 -8.13
N THR A 74 -2.40 -3.01 -8.55
CA THR A 74 -1.35 -3.13 -9.56
C THR A 74 -0.23 -4.06 -9.12
N SER A 75 0.36 -3.82 -7.95
CA SER A 75 1.49 -4.61 -7.44
C SER A 75 1.10 -6.05 -7.13
N ALA A 76 -0.08 -6.29 -6.54
CA ALA A 76 -0.55 -7.63 -6.21
C ALA A 76 -0.82 -8.46 -7.47
N MET A 77 -1.42 -7.85 -8.50
CA MET A 77 -1.61 -8.51 -9.79
C MET A 77 -0.27 -8.85 -10.45
N THR A 78 0.67 -7.89 -10.49
CA THR A 78 2.00 -8.12 -11.07
C THR A 78 2.76 -9.21 -10.33
N ALA A 79 2.77 -9.18 -8.99
CA ALA A 79 3.44 -10.21 -8.19
C ALA A 79 2.80 -11.59 -8.40
N SER A 80 1.48 -11.68 -8.43
CA SER A 80 0.77 -12.94 -8.68
C SER A 80 1.09 -13.51 -10.06
N ALA A 81 1.10 -12.66 -11.09
CA ALA A 81 1.47 -13.06 -12.44
C ALA A 81 2.94 -13.51 -12.50
N ALA A 82 3.86 -12.77 -11.87
CA ALA A 82 5.27 -13.14 -11.83
C ALA A 82 5.48 -14.51 -11.16
N ILE A 83 4.86 -14.74 -9.98
CA ILE A 83 4.95 -16.04 -9.28
C ILE A 83 4.34 -17.16 -10.13
N TYR A 84 3.22 -16.90 -10.81
CA TYR A 84 2.59 -17.87 -11.70
C TYR A 84 3.51 -18.27 -12.85
N GLU A 85 4.15 -17.31 -13.53
CA GLU A 85 5.09 -17.58 -14.61
C GLU A 85 6.35 -18.31 -14.12
N LEU A 86 6.87 -17.96 -12.94
CA LEU A 86 7.99 -18.68 -12.33
C LEU A 86 7.64 -20.15 -12.07
N ALA A 87 6.44 -20.42 -11.54
CA ALA A 87 6.00 -21.79 -11.28
C ALA A 87 5.82 -22.64 -12.55
N LEU A 88 5.54 -22.01 -13.70
CA LEU A 88 5.45 -22.68 -15.00
C LEU A 88 6.81 -22.88 -15.67
N ASN A 89 7.84 -22.12 -15.28
CA ASN A 89 9.18 -22.13 -15.88
C ASN A 89 10.26 -22.39 -14.81
N PRO A 90 10.44 -23.64 -14.36
CA PRO A 90 11.32 -23.98 -13.24
C PRO A 90 12.79 -23.59 -13.46
N ASP A 91 13.28 -23.64 -14.70
CA ASP A 91 14.64 -23.21 -15.06
C ASP A 91 14.87 -21.72 -14.81
N VAL A 92 13.87 -20.89 -15.11
CA VAL A 92 13.89 -19.45 -14.81
C VAL A 92 13.80 -19.21 -13.30
N GLN A 93 12.95 -19.97 -12.60
CA GLN A 93 12.82 -19.88 -11.15
C GLN A 93 14.13 -20.26 -10.43
N ASP A 94 14.80 -21.33 -10.85
CA ASP A 94 16.09 -21.75 -10.29
C ASP A 94 17.15 -20.68 -10.53
N THR A 95 17.21 -20.11 -11.74
CA THR A 95 18.11 -19.00 -12.07
C THR A 95 17.88 -17.79 -11.16
N LEU A 96 16.62 -17.36 -11.02
CA LEU A 96 16.27 -16.24 -10.14
C LEU A 96 16.64 -16.53 -8.68
N HIS A 97 16.46 -17.77 -8.21
CA HIS A 97 16.83 -18.15 -6.86
C HIS A 97 18.34 -18.05 -6.65
N GLU A 98 19.14 -18.54 -7.59
CA GLU A 98 20.61 -18.40 -7.55
C GLU A 98 21.04 -16.93 -7.56
N GLU A 99 20.41 -16.08 -8.38
CA GLU A 99 20.68 -14.63 -8.39
C GLU A 99 20.39 -13.98 -7.04
N ILE A 100 19.26 -14.34 -6.40
CA ILE A 100 18.92 -13.85 -5.05
C ILE A 100 19.97 -14.29 -4.03
N LEU A 101 20.40 -15.55 -4.06
CA LEU A 101 21.44 -16.06 -3.15
C LEU A 101 22.80 -15.40 -3.39
N GLN A 102 23.16 -15.11 -4.64
CA GLN A 102 24.39 -14.40 -4.98
C GLN A 102 24.37 -12.96 -4.47
N ALA A 103 23.22 -12.28 -4.57
CA ALA A 103 23.08 -10.90 -4.13
C ALA A 103 23.02 -10.76 -2.60
N PHE A 104 22.24 -11.62 -1.92
CA PHE A 104 21.88 -11.42 -0.50
C PHE A 104 22.43 -12.49 0.45
N GLY A 105 23.02 -13.58 -0.07
CA GLY A 105 23.45 -14.72 0.72
C GLY A 105 22.28 -15.48 1.39
N ASP A 106 22.62 -16.47 2.21
CA ASP A 106 21.65 -17.34 2.87
C ASP A 106 21.05 -16.73 4.16
N GLU A 107 21.54 -15.56 4.60
CA GLU A 107 21.16 -14.94 5.87
C GLU A 107 19.82 -14.18 5.81
N GLY A 108 19.25 -14.01 4.62
CA GLY A 108 17.94 -13.38 4.42
C GLY A 108 17.90 -11.87 4.69
N ASN A 109 19.05 -11.22 4.83
CA ASN A 109 19.15 -9.77 5.01
C ASN A 109 19.06 -9.07 3.65
N ILE A 110 17.87 -8.62 3.29
CA ILE A 110 17.64 -7.85 2.06
C ILE A 110 17.97 -6.38 2.32
N ASP A 111 19.06 -5.91 1.73
CA ASP A 111 19.43 -4.48 1.71
C ASP A 111 18.91 -3.82 0.43
N VAL A 112 18.34 -2.64 0.59
CA VAL A 112 17.81 -1.83 -0.52
C VAL A 112 18.94 -1.42 -1.47
N GLU A 113 20.15 -1.13 -0.97
CA GLU A 113 21.27 -0.72 -1.84
C GLU A 113 21.74 -1.86 -2.75
N VAL A 114 21.71 -3.10 -2.26
CA VAL A 114 22.05 -4.30 -3.03
C VAL A 114 20.99 -4.60 -4.09
N ALA A 115 19.72 -4.29 -3.83
CA ALA A 115 18.65 -4.45 -4.82
C ALA A 115 18.77 -3.49 -6.03
N TYR A 116 19.60 -2.44 -5.94
CA TYR A 116 19.78 -1.44 -7.01
C TYR A 116 21.17 -1.47 -7.69
N SER A 117 22.06 -2.37 -7.29
CA SER A 117 23.41 -2.56 -7.87
C SER A 117 23.40 -3.53 -9.05
#